data_AF-A0A9P6G0B2-F1
#
_entry.id   AF-A0A9P6G0B2-F1
#
_cell.length_a   1.000
_cell.length_b   1.000
_cell.length_c   1.000
_cell.angle_alpha   90.00
_cell.angle_beta   90.00
_cell.angle_gamma   90.00
#
_symmetry.space_group_name_H-M   'P 1'
#
loop_
_entity.id
_entity.type
_entity.pdbx_description
1 polymer ?
#
loop_
_entity_poly.entity_id
_entity_poly.type
_entity_poly.pdbx_seq_one_letter_code
_entity_poly.pdbx_strand_id
1 'polypeptide(L)'
;MGAMALAFTNVQDLSIAYRDIAGQGLHILDPDRDRLTSLRITGWTGHTPLLVQTVHEYLLKAKHLLEFRGLHVHFHLPMMDLEGRLTGASVTNDLQETIEVYYPRYAPQRRTVWACRQLEVLSLTVDETWTHPNRARYMRTLFGYLVRVCPNLKQLHIRRRLVRLDYWSGLCLLTRLKHLRRLDVECQELVVVVSAKEEGVVRKTPKLCRAKTVFNRCMRLVQPSLRYDPSEDRPPLAAFGSWPGEPRAGEPGFGIVDGIDMSQLGRRQDVKDHVRERARVDAPIWPDLELLQIRYTYGQLDGLEKAVQACKTGIRTELIREDWVE
;
A
#
# COMPACT_ATOMS: atom_id res chain seq x y z
N MET A 1 32.69 23.48 3.23
CA MET A 1 31.55 24.09 3.96
C MET A 1 31.06 23.05 4.95
N GLY A 2 31.20 23.30 6.25
CA GLY A 2 30.75 22.36 7.28
C GLY A 2 29.24 22.45 7.43
N ALA A 3 28.52 21.38 7.10
CA ALA A 3 27.09 21.29 7.39
C ALA A 3 26.92 21.23 8.92
N MET A 4 26.33 22.27 9.50
CA MET A 4 25.88 22.23 10.90
C MET A 4 24.76 21.20 10.97
N ALA A 5 25.05 20.02 11.51
CA ALA A 5 24.03 19.10 11.96
C ALA A 5 23.31 19.76 13.14
N LEU A 6 22.17 20.40 12.88
CA LEU A 6 21.27 20.87 13.92
C LEU A 6 20.71 19.62 14.61
N ALA A 7 21.32 19.24 15.74
CA ALA A 7 20.85 18.12 16.55
C ALA A 7 19.58 18.56 17.27
N PHE A 8 18.42 18.31 16.66
CA PHE A 8 17.12 18.52 17.27
C PHE A 8 16.81 17.39 18.26
N THR A 9 17.46 17.39 19.42
CA THR A 9 17.32 16.29 20.41
C THR A 9 15.93 16.21 21.07
N ASN A 10 15.10 17.23 20.92
CA ASN A 10 13.78 17.34 21.59
C ASN A 10 12.62 17.73 20.66
N VAL A 11 12.80 17.71 19.33
CA VAL A 11 11.68 18.02 18.42
C VAL A 11 10.78 16.80 18.32
N GLN A 12 9.50 16.99 18.66
CA GLN A 12 8.47 15.94 18.58
C GLN A 12 7.66 16.02 17.29
N ASP A 13 7.42 17.24 16.81
CA ASP A 13 6.65 17.52 15.60
C ASP A 13 7.49 18.36 14.64
N LEU A 14 7.69 17.85 13.43
CA LEU A 14 8.50 18.49 12.40
C LEU A 14 7.67 18.61 11.14
N SER A 15 7.42 19.86 10.74
CA SER A 15 6.75 20.20 9.49
C SER A 15 7.76 20.90 8.57
N ILE A 16 8.14 20.24 7.49
CA ILE A 16 9.12 20.77 6.53
C ILE A 16 8.42 21.03 5.20
N ALA A 17 8.57 22.24 4.65
CA ALA A 17 8.17 22.49 3.28
C ALA A 17 9.26 21.99 2.34
N TYR A 18 8.87 21.41 1.21
CA TYR A 18 9.83 20.88 0.23
C TYR A 18 10.90 21.88 -0.20
N ARG A 19 10.53 23.17 -0.32
CA ARG A 19 11.45 24.24 -0.73
C ARG A 19 12.65 24.36 0.21
N ASP A 20 12.47 24.02 1.49
CA ASP A 20 13.51 24.08 2.51
C ASP A 20 14.45 22.87 2.43
N ILE A 21 13.95 21.74 1.92
CA ILE A 21 14.67 20.48 1.76
C ILE A 21 15.64 20.54 0.57
N ALA A 22 15.20 21.12 -0.54
CA ALA A 22 15.93 21.09 -1.82
C ALA A 22 17.31 21.79 -1.75
N GLY A 23 17.53 22.72 -0.81
CA GLY A 23 18.77 23.49 -0.69
C GLY A 23 19.77 22.98 0.36
N GLN A 24 19.33 22.24 1.38
CA GLN A 24 20.17 21.93 2.55
C GLN A 24 20.45 20.43 2.74
N GLY A 25 19.77 19.56 1.98
CA GLY A 25 19.80 18.12 2.23
C GLY A 25 19.04 17.77 3.51
N LEU A 26 18.49 16.55 3.57
CA LEU A 26 17.71 16.05 4.71
C LEU A 26 18.57 15.60 5.89
N HIS A 27 19.72 16.23 6.09
CA HIS A 27 20.59 15.97 7.25
C HIS A 27 19.90 16.27 8.59
N ILE A 28 18.78 16.98 8.56
CA ILE A 28 17.89 17.23 9.70
C ILE A 28 17.29 15.93 10.24
N LEU A 29 17.04 14.94 9.38
CA LEU A 29 16.51 13.65 9.78
C LEU A 29 17.66 12.74 10.22
N ASP A 30 18.09 12.87 11.48
CA ASP A 30 19.04 11.94 12.12
C ASP A 30 18.29 10.94 13.01
N PRO A 31 17.90 9.77 12.48
CA PRO A 31 17.06 8.82 13.20
C PRO A 31 17.72 8.23 14.46
N ASP A 32 19.04 8.31 14.61
CA ASP A 32 19.72 7.78 15.79
C ASP A 32 19.61 8.72 17.01
N ARG A 33 19.23 9.98 16.78
CA ARG A 33 19.04 11.02 17.82
C ARG A 33 17.59 11.48 17.94
N ASP A 34 16.75 11.07 17.02
CA ASP A 34 15.43 11.66 16.84
C ASP A 34 14.36 11.01 17.73
N ARG A 35 13.63 11.86 18.44
CA ARG A 35 12.44 11.50 19.25
C ARG A 35 11.15 11.94 18.55
N LEU A 36 11.22 12.25 17.27
CA LEU A 36 10.08 12.69 16.49
C LEU A 36 8.94 11.68 16.56
N THR A 37 7.78 12.20 16.93
CA THR A 37 6.51 11.50 16.92
C THR A 37 5.69 11.86 15.70
N SER A 38 5.87 13.05 15.11
CA SER A 38 5.15 13.49 13.91
C SER A 38 6.07 14.10 12.87
N LEU A 39 6.05 13.54 11.66
CA LEU A 39 6.73 14.07 10.48
C LEU A 39 5.71 14.49 9.43
N ARG A 40 5.70 15.78 9.08
CA ARG A 40 4.89 16.31 8.00
C ARG A 40 5.78 16.95 6.93
N ILE A 41 5.60 16.51 5.69
CA ILE A 41 6.29 17.07 4.52
C ILE A 41 5.21 17.72 3.64
N THR A 42 5.28 19.04 3.50
CA THR A 42 4.29 19.83 2.75
C THR A 42 4.91 20.45 1.49
N GLY A 43 4.02 20.84 0.57
CA GLY A 43 4.41 21.44 -0.70
C GLY A 43 4.72 20.39 -1.77
N TRP A 44 4.49 20.76 -3.03
CA TRP A 44 4.74 19.88 -4.16
C TRP A 44 6.25 19.69 -4.35
N THR A 45 6.69 18.44 -4.29
CA THR A 45 8.10 18.07 -4.43
C THR A 45 8.47 17.76 -5.88
N GLY A 46 7.47 17.51 -6.73
CA GLY A 46 7.68 16.71 -7.92
C GLY A 46 8.25 15.33 -7.57
N HIS A 47 8.80 14.63 -8.55
CA HIS A 47 9.52 13.39 -8.31
C HIS A 47 10.99 13.72 -7.94
N THR A 48 11.29 13.76 -6.64
CA THR A 48 12.66 13.97 -6.12
C THR A 48 13.21 12.66 -5.53
N PRO A 49 14.00 11.88 -6.29
CA PRO A 49 14.58 10.61 -5.84
C PRO A 49 15.24 10.67 -4.46
N LEU A 50 16.01 11.74 -4.22
CA LEU A 50 16.77 11.94 -2.99
C LEU A 50 15.89 12.14 -1.76
N LEU A 51 14.78 12.88 -1.90
CA LEU A 51 13.81 13.08 -0.81
C LEU A 51 13.16 11.76 -0.45
N VAL A 52 12.64 11.04 -1.46
CA VAL A 52 11.98 9.75 -1.26
C VAL A 52 12.94 8.78 -0.57
N GLN A 53 14.18 8.72 -1.03
CA GLN A 53 15.21 7.88 -0.43
C GLN A 53 15.49 8.25 1.02
N THR A 54 15.70 9.54 1.31
CA THR A 54 16.05 9.95 2.67
C THR A 54 14.89 9.72 3.64
N VAL A 55 13.66 9.98 3.20
CA VAL A 55 12.47 9.68 4.01
C VAL A 55 12.33 8.18 4.21
N HIS A 56 12.57 7.36 3.18
CA HIS A 56 12.55 5.91 3.32
C HIS A 56 13.62 5.43 4.33
N GLU A 57 14.87 5.88 4.19
CA GLU A 57 15.97 5.58 5.12
C GLU A 57 15.65 6.02 6.56
N TYR A 58 14.98 7.15 6.73
CA TYR A 58 14.49 7.61 8.02
C TYR A 58 13.43 6.67 8.60
N LEU A 59 12.40 6.30 7.82
CA LEU A 59 11.34 5.39 8.25
C LEU A 59 11.85 3.98 8.63
N LEU A 60 12.95 3.52 8.02
CA LEU A 60 13.63 2.28 8.40
C LEU A 60 14.21 2.30 9.83
N LYS A 61 14.37 3.48 10.44
CA LYS A 61 14.98 3.65 11.76
C LYS A 61 14.07 4.35 12.78
N ALA A 62 13.04 5.08 12.33
CA ALA A 62 12.16 5.90 13.16
C ALA A 62 11.18 5.07 14.02
N LYS A 63 11.65 4.50 15.13
CA LYS A 63 10.85 3.65 16.04
C LYS A 63 9.75 4.39 16.81
N HIS A 64 9.94 5.70 17.01
CA HIS A 64 9.06 6.55 17.83
C HIS A 64 7.99 7.29 17.01
N LEU A 65 8.03 7.18 15.68
CA LEU A 65 7.14 7.90 14.80
C LEU A 65 5.70 7.35 14.91
N LEU A 66 4.78 8.24 15.28
CA LEU A 66 3.34 7.97 15.41
C LEU A 66 2.56 8.54 14.22
N GLU A 67 3.03 9.63 13.63
CA GLU A 67 2.40 10.25 12.47
C GLU A 67 3.41 10.51 11.36
N PHE A 68 3.08 10.08 10.15
CA PHE A 68 3.78 10.46 8.94
C PHE A 68 2.78 11.00 7.92
N ARG A 69 3.01 12.23 7.45
CA ARG A 69 2.19 12.91 6.45
C ARG A 69 3.06 13.46 5.34
N GLY A 70 3.21 12.70 4.27
CA GLY A 70 3.98 13.07 3.09
C GLY A 70 3.22 12.76 1.80
N LEU A 71 2.08 13.41 1.57
CA LEU A 71 1.30 13.24 0.33
C LEU A 71 2.02 13.72 -0.93
N HIS A 72 3.11 14.46 -0.78
CA HIS A 72 3.96 14.84 -1.90
C HIS A 72 5.19 13.92 -2.01
N VAL A 73 5.43 13.00 -1.08
CA VAL A 73 6.54 12.04 -1.18
C VAL A 73 6.08 10.82 -1.97
N HIS A 74 6.65 10.67 -3.17
CA HIS A 74 6.32 9.60 -4.13
C HIS A 74 7.14 8.33 -3.86
N PHE A 75 6.63 7.45 -2.99
CA PHE A 75 7.29 6.19 -2.70
C PHE A 75 7.22 5.22 -3.88
N HIS A 76 8.36 4.62 -4.21
CA HIS A 76 8.43 3.56 -5.20
C HIS A 76 8.07 2.23 -4.58
N LEU A 77 7.20 1.47 -5.24
CA LEU A 77 6.78 0.18 -4.71
C LEU A 77 7.91 -0.86 -4.55
N PRO A 78 8.97 -0.88 -5.40
CA PRO A 78 10.16 -1.70 -5.13
C PRO A 78 10.74 -1.53 -3.72
N MET A 79 10.58 -0.37 -3.07
CA MET A 79 11.02 -0.16 -1.68
C MET A 79 10.21 -0.95 -0.64
N MET A 80 9.05 -1.47 -1.03
CA MET A 80 8.17 -2.30 -0.21
C MET A 80 8.17 -3.77 -0.66
N ASP A 81 8.82 -4.08 -1.78
CA ASP A 81 8.90 -5.43 -2.33
C ASP A 81 10.18 -6.14 -1.90
N LEU A 82 10.16 -6.69 -0.69
CA LEU A 82 11.32 -7.34 -0.06
C LEU A 82 11.82 -8.58 -0.84
N GLU A 83 11.00 -9.10 -1.74
CA GLU A 83 11.32 -10.30 -2.51
C GLU A 83 11.79 -9.95 -3.93
N GLY A 84 11.89 -8.66 -4.31
CA GLY A 84 12.43 -8.21 -5.60
C GLY A 84 11.66 -8.76 -6.81
N ARG A 85 10.37 -9.08 -6.64
CA ARG A 85 9.56 -9.72 -7.67
C ARG A 85 8.88 -8.76 -8.63
N LEU A 86 8.77 -7.50 -8.22
CA LEU A 86 8.27 -6.42 -9.06
C LEU A 86 9.37 -5.91 -9.99
N THR A 87 10.65 -6.02 -9.59
CA THR A 87 11.80 -5.57 -10.39
C THR A 87 12.19 -6.57 -11.49
N GLY A 88 11.93 -7.87 -11.30
CA GLY A 88 12.26 -8.87 -12.32
C GLY A 88 11.29 -8.93 -13.52
N ALA A 89 10.15 -8.23 -13.44
CA ALA A 89 9.06 -8.37 -14.38
C ALA A 89 9.04 -7.29 -15.44
N SER A 90 9.74 -7.53 -16.55
CA SER A 90 9.61 -6.68 -17.75
C SER A 90 9.87 -5.19 -17.48
N VAL A 91 10.84 -4.89 -16.63
CA VAL A 91 11.47 -3.59 -16.63
C VAL A 91 12.15 -3.47 -17.99
N THR A 92 11.65 -2.59 -18.87
CA THR A 92 12.36 -2.30 -20.12
C THR A 92 13.77 -1.83 -19.76
N ASN A 93 14.79 -2.11 -20.58
CA ASN A 93 16.18 -1.75 -20.28
C ASN A 93 16.31 -0.26 -19.88
N ASP A 94 15.53 0.63 -20.48
CA ASP A 94 15.47 2.07 -20.15
C ASP A 94 15.07 2.36 -18.69
N LEU A 95 14.18 1.54 -18.12
CA LEU A 95 13.73 1.67 -16.75
C LEU A 95 14.71 1.04 -15.76
N GLN A 96 15.41 -0.01 -16.16
CA GLN A 96 16.49 -0.60 -15.37
C GLN A 96 17.60 0.44 -15.21
N GLU A 97 17.96 1.10 -16.31
CA GLU A 97 18.92 2.20 -16.30
C GLU A 97 18.42 3.38 -15.45
N THR A 98 17.13 3.72 -15.53
CA THR A 98 16.54 4.75 -14.63
C THR A 98 16.62 4.33 -13.15
N ILE A 99 16.29 3.09 -12.80
CA ILE A 99 16.44 2.62 -11.40
C ILE A 99 17.92 2.61 -11.02
N GLU A 100 18.81 2.07 -11.82
CA GLU A 100 20.23 1.96 -11.45
C GLU A 100 20.91 3.34 -11.38
N VAL A 101 20.52 4.28 -12.24
CA VAL A 101 21.08 5.65 -12.29
C VAL A 101 20.51 6.53 -11.18
N TYR A 102 19.19 6.54 -10.98
CA TYR A 102 18.57 7.41 -9.97
C TYR A 102 18.52 6.77 -8.58
N TYR A 103 18.62 5.44 -8.53
CA TYR A 103 18.41 4.63 -7.34
C TYR A 103 19.48 3.52 -7.21
N PRO A 104 20.80 3.83 -7.33
CA PRO A 104 21.86 2.82 -7.25
C PRO A 104 21.89 2.08 -5.92
N ARG A 105 21.39 2.69 -4.84
CA ARG A 105 21.26 2.06 -3.52
C ARG A 105 20.09 1.07 -3.39
N TYR A 106 19.26 0.95 -4.42
CA TYR A 106 18.10 0.05 -4.47
C TYR A 106 18.38 -1.23 -5.26
N ALA A 107 19.64 -1.44 -5.66
CA ALA A 107 20.16 -2.79 -5.80
C ALA A 107 19.72 -3.60 -4.55
N PRO A 108 19.35 -4.88 -4.66
CA PRO A 108 18.58 -5.67 -3.68
C PRO A 108 19.29 -5.93 -2.32
N GLN A 109 20.04 -4.97 -1.78
CA GLN A 109 21.12 -5.21 -0.86
C GLN A 109 20.67 -5.44 0.58
N ARG A 110 19.51 -5.00 1.05
CA ARG A 110 18.99 -5.45 2.35
C ARG A 110 17.47 -5.44 2.39
N ARG A 111 16.90 -6.59 2.74
CA ARG A 111 15.49 -6.70 3.16
C ARG A 111 15.35 -5.94 4.47
N THR A 112 14.82 -4.74 4.40
CA THR A 112 14.55 -3.92 5.58
C THR A 112 13.10 -3.47 5.52
N VAL A 113 12.49 -3.32 6.68
CA VAL A 113 11.11 -2.85 6.81
C VAL A 113 11.09 -1.60 7.68
N TRP A 114 10.08 -0.74 7.53
CA TRP A 114 9.99 0.44 8.38
C TRP A 114 9.94 0.05 9.85
N ALA A 115 10.68 0.77 10.68
CA ALA A 115 10.76 0.55 12.11
C ALA A 115 9.60 1.17 12.90
N CYS A 116 8.79 2.02 12.25
CA CYS A 116 7.66 2.74 12.85
C CYS A 116 6.42 1.84 13.08
N ARG A 117 6.53 0.84 13.95
CA ARG A 117 5.43 -0.11 14.27
C ARG A 117 4.24 0.56 14.98
N GLN A 118 4.50 1.65 15.69
CA GLN A 118 3.50 2.41 16.44
C GLN A 118 2.84 3.50 15.60
N LEU A 119 3.08 3.51 14.28
CA LEU A 119 2.50 4.50 13.39
C LEU A 119 0.97 4.41 13.40
N GLU A 120 0.32 5.50 13.80
CA GLU A 120 -1.13 5.64 13.88
C GLU A 120 -1.69 6.39 12.67
N VAL A 121 -0.93 7.33 12.10
CA VAL A 121 -1.33 8.12 10.94
C VAL A 121 -0.30 7.97 9.84
N LEU A 122 -0.77 7.55 8.67
CA LEU A 122 0.05 7.42 7.47
C LEU A 122 -0.64 8.10 6.29
N SER A 123 -0.01 9.12 5.73
CA SER A 123 -0.38 9.72 4.45
C SER A 123 0.79 9.65 3.50
N LEU A 124 0.65 8.91 2.40
CA LEU A 124 1.71 8.70 1.43
C LEU A 124 1.19 8.72 0.00
N THR A 125 2.07 9.04 -0.94
CA THR A 125 1.83 8.84 -2.36
C THR A 125 2.66 7.66 -2.84
N VAL A 126 2.06 6.73 -3.56
CA VAL A 126 2.78 5.64 -4.22
C VAL A 126 2.86 5.94 -5.69
N ASP A 127 4.08 5.98 -6.20
CA ASP A 127 4.30 6.25 -7.61
C ASP A 127 3.95 5.04 -8.47
N GLU A 128 3.42 5.35 -9.66
CA GLU A 128 3.17 4.41 -10.73
C GLU A 128 4.05 4.77 -11.90
N THR A 129 5.36 4.64 -11.71
CA THR A 129 6.31 4.71 -12.83
C THR A 129 6.10 3.57 -13.85
N TRP A 130 5.09 2.70 -13.66
CA TRP A 130 4.92 1.47 -14.42
C TRP A 130 3.49 1.30 -14.93
N THR A 131 3.34 1.22 -16.26
CA THR A 131 2.20 0.59 -16.93
C THR A 131 2.25 -0.94 -16.78
N HIS A 132 2.69 -1.43 -15.61
CA HIS A 132 3.00 -2.84 -15.43
C HIS A 132 1.73 -3.67 -15.61
N PRO A 133 1.76 -4.79 -16.36
CA PRO A 133 0.61 -5.68 -16.53
C PRO A 133 0.09 -6.29 -15.22
N ASN A 134 0.78 -6.10 -14.08
CA ASN A 134 0.48 -6.80 -12.83
C ASN A 134 0.05 -5.84 -11.70
N ARG A 135 -0.77 -4.85 -12.04
CA ARG A 135 -1.29 -3.84 -11.08
C ARG A 135 -1.87 -4.44 -9.81
N ALA A 136 -2.54 -5.60 -9.91
CA ALA A 136 -3.10 -6.29 -8.75
C ALA A 136 -2.02 -6.75 -7.76
N ARG A 137 -0.89 -7.27 -8.25
CA ARG A 137 0.25 -7.64 -7.39
C ARG A 137 0.86 -6.44 -6.69
N TYR A 138 0.95 -5.30 -7.37
CA TYR A 138 1.48 -4.07 -6.80
C TYR A 138 0.64 -3.65 -5.58
N MET A 139 -0.68 -3.62 -5.74
CA MET A 139 -1.58 -3.29 -4.64
C MET A 139 -1.49 -4.33 -3.51
N ARG A 140 -1.36 -5.64 -3.82
CA ARG A 140 -1.17 -6.68 -2.80
C ARG A 140 0.12 -6.46 -2.01
N THR A 141 1.21 -6.09 -2.66
CA THR A 141 2.48 -5.79 -2.00
C THR A 141 2.32 -4.58 -1.09
N LEU A 142 1.74 -3.48 -1.59
CA LEU A 142 1.49 -2.28 -0.80
C LEU A 142 0.64 -2.58 0.45
N PHE A 143 -0.55 -3.12 0.26
CA PHE A 143 -1.48 -3.37 1.36
C PHE A 143 -0.95 -4.42 2.33
N GLY A 144 -0.35 -5.50 1.81
CA GLY A 144 0.28 -6.53 2.62
C GLY A 144 1.48 -6.02 3.41
N TYR A 145 2.25 -5.06 2.87
CA TYR A 145 3.36 -4.43 3.57
C TYR A 145 2.83 -3.56 4.71
N LEU A 146 1.91 -2.64 4.41
CA LEU A 146 1.35 -1.71 5.40
C LEU A 146 0.71 -2.43 6.59
N VAL A 147 -0.06 -3.50 6.32
CA VAL A 147 -0.72 -4.30 7.37
C VAL A 147 0.28 -4.95 8.32
N ARG A 148 1.40 -5.46 7.79
CA ARG A 148 2.43 -6.12 8.59
C ARG A 148 3.30 -5.10 9.31
N VAL A 149 3.65 -4.02 8.63
CA VAL A 149 4.66 -3.07 9.07
C VAL A 149 4.12 -2.03 10.03
N CYS A 150 2.87 -1.59 9.83
CA CYS A 150 2.19 -0.57 10.62
C CYS A 150 0.82 -1.10 11.12
N PRO A 151 0.80 -2.10 12.01
CA PRO A 151 -0.44 -2.76 12.43
C PRO A 151 -1.39 -1.85 13.25
N ASN A 152 -0.86 -0.78 13.84
CA ASN A 152 -1.59 0.14 14.73
C ASN A 152 -2.21 1.35 14.00
N LEU A 153 -2.24 1.33 12.67
CA LEU A 153 -2.80 2.44 11.89
C LEU A 153 -4.26 2.71 12.24
N LYS A 154 -4.52 3.98 12.59
CA LYS A 154 -5.85 4.55 12.82
C LYS A 154 -6.32 5.37 11.61
N GLN A 155 -5.40 6.02 10.90
CA GLN A 155 -5.70 6.79 9.71
C GLN A 155 -4.71 6.41 8.59
N LEU A 156 -5.26 6.02 7.45
CA LEU A 156 -4.49 5.68 6.27
C LEU A 156 -5.00 6.49 5.08
N HIS A 157 -4.13 7.30 4.50
CA HIS A 157 -4.38 8.03 3.27
C HIS A 157 -3.37 7.58 2.22
N ILE A 158 -3.87 6.95 1.16
CA ILE A 158 -3.08 6.51 0.01
C ILE A 158 -3.47 7.35 -1.19
N ARG A 159 -2.52 8.12 -1.72
CA ARG A 159 -2.66 8.76 -3.02
C ARG A 159 -1.90 7.96 -4.08
N ARG A 160 -2.56 7.64 -5.19
CA ARG A 160 -1.94 6.85 -6.26
C ARG A 160 -2.67 7.10 -7.56
N ARG A 161 -1.96 7.26 -8.68
CA ARG A 161 -2.58 7.53 -9.98
C ARG A 161 -3.69 6.54 -10.33
N LEU A 162 -3.42 5.24 -10.27
CA LEU A 162 -4.40 4.20 -10.51
C LEU A 162 -4.56 3.30 -9.29
N VAL A 163 -5.81 3.10 -8.88
CA VAL A 163 -6.12 2.18 -7.77
C VAL A 163 -7.11 1.13 -8.25
N ARG A 164 -6.69 -0.15 -8.12
CA ARG A 164 -7.59 -1.29 -8.24
C ARG A 164 -8.13 -1.64 -6.87
N LEU A 165 -9.44 -1.51 -6.68
CA LEU A 165 -10.13 -1.86 -5.44
C LEU A 165 -10.85 -3.22 -5.54
N ASP A 166 -10.30 -4.15 -6.31
CA ASP A 166 -10.85 -5.49 -6.41
C ASP A 166 -10.30 -6.42 -5.30
N TYR A 167 -10.96 -7.55 -5.13
CA TYR A 167 -10.57 -8.53 -4.11
C TYR A 167 -9.13 -9.05 -4.29
N TRP A 168 -8.71 -9.25 -5.55
CA TRP A 168 -7.41 -9.80 -5.88
C TRP A 168 -6.30 -8.76 -5.77
N SER A 169 -6.62 -7.46 -5.82
CA SER A 169 -5.66 -6.38 -5.56
C SER A 169 -5.24 -6.31 -4.08
N GLY A 170 -5.90 -7.06 -3.19
CA GLY A 170 -5.50 -7.19 -1.80
C GLY A 170 -6.04 -6.11 -0.88
N LEU A 171 -7.02 -5.30 -1.32
CA LEU A 171 -7.70 -4.33 -0.44
C LEU A 171 -8.24 -5.02 0.83
N CYS A 172 -8.68 -6.27 0.68
CA CYS A 172 -9.13 -7.14 1.76
C CYS A 172 -8.09 -7.31 2.88
N LEU A 173 -6.80 -7.20 2.60
CA LEU A 173 -5.73 -7.33 3.59
C LEU A 173 -5.78 -6.20 4.63
N LEU A 174 -6.20 -4.99 4.23
CA LEU A 174 -6.33 -3.83 5.14
C LEU A 174 -7.32 -4.07 6.29
N THR A 175 -8.15 -5.11 6.20
CA THR A 175 -9.10 -5.53 7.26
C THR A 175 -8.41 -6.20 8.45
N ARG A 176 -7.10 -6.45 8.33
CA ARG A 176 -6.23 -6.81 9.47
C ARG A 176 -5.90 -5.61 10.36
N LEU A 177 -5.99 -4.37 9.86
CA LEU A 177 -5.80 -3.16 10.66
C LEU A 177 -7.02 -2.92 11.56
N LYS A 178 -6.97 -3.44 12.80
CA LYS A 178 -8.13 -3.46 13.71
C LYS A 178 -8.51 -2.08 14.22
N HIS A 179 -7.53 -1.19 14.33
CA HIS A 179 -7.71 0.16 14.84
C HIS A 179 -7.99 1.20 13.75
N LEU A 180 -8.13 0.77 12.48
CA LEU A 180 -8.32 1.67 11.37
C LEU A 180 -9.68 2.36 11.45
N ARG A 181 -9.67 3.67 11.69
CA ARG A 181 -10.84 4.55 11.79
C ARG A 181 -11.11 5.31 10.51
N ARG A 182 -10.07 5.65 9.75
CA ARG A 182 -10.20 6.41 8.51
C ARG A 182 -9.34 5.81 7.41
N LEU A 183 -9.97 5.50 6.28
CA LEU A 183 -9.30 5.09 5.06
C LEU A 183 -9.66 6.07 3.95
N ASP A 184 -8.68 6.84 3.48
CA ASP A 184 -8.79 7.73 2.34
C ASP A 184 -7.94 7.20 1.18
N VAL A 185 -8.57 7.05 0.02
CA VAL A 185 -7.91 6.59 -1.20
C VAL A 185 -8.13 7.65 -2.26
N GLU A 186 -7.08 8.37 -2.62
CA GLU A 186 -7.08 9.39 -3.67
C GLU A 186 -6.44 8.82 -4.93
N CYS A 187 -7.14 8.88 -6.07
CA CYS A 187 -6.63 8.39 -7.34
C CYS A 187 -7.06 9.23 -8.53
N GLN A 188 -6.35 9.08 -9.66
CA GLN A 188 -6.81 9.66 -10.93
C GLN A 188 -7.74 8.70 -11.63
N GLU A 189 -7.38 7.42 -11.70
CA GLU A 189 -8.13 6.36 -12.37
C GLU A 189 -8.56 5.30 -11.37
N LEU A 190 -9.88 5.18 -11.18
CA LEU A 190 -10.47 4.16 -10.33
C LEU A 190 -10.96 2.98 -11.15
N VAL A 191 -10.40 1.79 -10.89
CA VAL A 191 -10.82 0.55 -11.53
C VAL A 191 -11.50 -0.35 -10.51
N VAL A 192 -12.83 -0.45 -10.61
CA VAL A 192 -13.64 -1.35 -9.79
C VAL A 192 -14.11 -2.50 -10.66
N VAL A 193 -13.59 -3.70 -10.41
CA VAL A 193 -14.05 -4.92 -11.09
C VAL A 193 -15.11 -5.58 -10.21
N VAL A 194 -16.38 -5.24 -10.44
CA VAL A 194 -17.51 -5.95 -9.81
C VAL A 194 -17.85 -7.17 -10.65
N SER A 195 -17.44 -8.36 -10.23
CA SER A 195 -17.80 -9.59 -10.94
C SER A 195 -19.24 -9.99 -10.62
N ALA A 196 -20.19 -9.59 -11.48
CA ALA A 196 -21.53 -10.17 -11.49
C ALA A 196 -21.51 -11.49 -12.28
N LYS A 197 -21.24 -12.61 -11.60
CA LYS A 197 -21.60 -13.95 -12.09
C LYS A 197 -22.18 -14.81 -10.96
N GLU A 198 -23.39 -14.45 -10.58
CA GLU A 198 -24.41 -15.42 -10.12
C GLU A 198 -25.71 -15.15 -10.89
N GLU A 199 -25.67 -15.29 -12.22
CA GLU A 199 -26.86 -15.69 -12.97
C GLU A 199 -26.91 -17.22 -12.91
N GLY A 200 -27.61 -17.81 -11.92
CA GLY A 200 -27.91 -19.23 -11.99
C GLY A 200 -28.28 -20.02 -10.74
N VAL A 201 -28.09 -19.52 -9.51
CA VAL A 201 -28.49 -20.29 -8.31
C VAL A 201 -29.17 -19.40 -7.27
N VAL A 202 -30.44 -19.08 -7.52
CA VAL A 202 -31.35 -18.53 -6.50
C VAL A 202 -31.76 -19.67 -5.56
N ARG A 203 -30.94 -19.95 -4.54
CA ARG A 203 -31.46 -20.59 -3.33
C ARG A 203 -32.10 -19.50 -2.48
N LYS A 204 -33.43 -19.55 -2.39
CA LYS A 204 -34.25 -18.70 -1.51
C LYS A 204 -33.71 -18.79 -0.08
N THR A 205 -33.05 -17.74 0.41
CA THR A 205 -32.79 -17.55 1.85
C THR A 205 -33.74 -16.52 2.44
N PRO A 206 -34.19 -16.67 3.70
CA PRO A 206 -35.24 -15.83 4.27
C PRO A 206 -34.81 -14.38 4.46
N LYS A 207 -35.82 -13.50 4.47
CA LYS A 207 -35.75 -12.07 4.71
C LYS A 207 -35.23 -11.78 6.13
N LEU A 208 -33.96 -11.38 6.25
CA LEU A 208 -33.44 -10.34 7.16
C LEU A 208 -31.90 -10.38 7.08
N CYS A 209 -31.28 -9.52 6.29
CA CYS A 209 -29.82 -9.37 6.33
C CYS A 209 -29.49 -7.90 6.55
N ARG A 210 -29.12 -7.60 7.81
CA ARG A 210 -28.49 -6.35 8.24
C ARG A 210 -27.30 -6.04 7.31
N ALA A 211 -27.02 -4.77 7.07
CA ALA A 211 -25.98 -4.30 6.15
C ALA A 211 -24.55 -4.85 6.40
N LYS A 212 -24.28 -5.38 7.60
CA LYS A 212 -23.08 -6.16 7.94
C LYS A 212 -22.88 -7.36 7.00
N THR A 213 -23.96 -7.86 6.40
CA THR A 213 -23.94 -8.94 5.43
C THR A 213 -23.52 -8.46 4.05
N VAL A 214 -23.69 -7.19 3.64
CA VAL A 214 -23.44 -6.85 2.22
C VAL A 214 -21.98 -6.60 1.90
N PHE A 215 -21.17 -5.95 2.74
CA PHE A 215 -19.71 -5.92 2.48
C PHE A 215 -19.12 -7.33 2.57
N ASN A 216 -19.55 -8.11 3.58
CA ASN A 216 -19.21 -9.53 3.69
C ASN A 216 -19.73 -10.36 2.52
N ARG A 217 -20.87 -10.01 1.91
CA ARG A 217 -21.48 -10.70 0.78
C ARG A 217 -20.89 -10.21 -0.54
N CYS A 218 -20.48 -8.97 -0.71
CA CYS A 218 -19.65 -8.54 -1.84
C CYS A 218 -18.28 -9.23 -1.76
N MET A 219 -17.71 -9.37 -0.57
CA MET A 219 -16.47 -10.11 -0.34
C MET A 219 -16.64 -11.64 -0.44
N ARG A 220 -17.83 -12.20 -0.17
CA ARG A 220 -18.15 -13.64 -0.35
C ARG A 220 -18.69 -13.98 -1.75
N LEU A 221 -19.38 -13.06 -2.42
CA LEU A 221 -19.96 -13.20 -3.78
C LEU A 221 -18.91 -12.99 -4.86
N VAL A 222 -17.78 -12.37 -4.53
CA VAL A 222 -16.55 -12.58 -5.30
C VAL A 222 -16.06 -14.00 -4.96
N GLN A 223 -16.80 -15.00 -5.44
CA GLN A 223 -16.29 -16.36 -5.52
C GLN A 223 -15.06 -16.37 -6.44
N PRO A 224 -14.15 -17.34 -6.31
CA PRO A 224 -12.97 -17.50 -7.17
C PRO A 224 -13.26 -17.74 -8.66
N SER A 225 -14.50 -17.60 -9.13
CA SER A 225 -14.95 -17.88 -10.50
C SER A 225 -14.54 -16.83 -11.54
N LEU A 226 -13.67 -15.88 -11.17
CA LEU A 226 -13.00 -15.01 -12.15
C LEU A 226 -12.27 -15.90 -13.16
N ARG A 227 -12.33 -15.52 -14.45
CA ARG A 227 -11.31 -15.93 -15.42
C ARG A 227 -10.00 -15.32 -14.95
N TYR A 228 -9.33 -16.06 -14.07
CA TYR A 228 -7.94 -15.95 -13.76
C TYR A 228 -7.20 -15.81 -15.09
N ASP A 229 -6.54 -14.67 -15.31
CA ASP A 229 -5.47 -14.63 -16.28
C ASP A 229 -4.24 -15.26 -15.63
N PRO A 230 -3.80 -16.46 -16.06
CA PRO A 230 -2.60 -17.10 -15.53
C PRO A 230 -1.34 -16.29 -15.79
N SER A 231 -1.38 -15.36 -16.75
CA SER A 231 -0.25 -14.47 -17.04
C SER A 231 0.14 -13.60 -15.84
N GLU A 232 -0.80 -13.21 -14.97
CA GLU A 232 -0.50 -12.36 -13.80
C GLU A 232 0.34 -13.07 -12.71
N ASP A 233 0.26 -14.41 -12.61
CA ASP A 233 1.06 -15.18 -11.65
C ASP A 233 2.26 -15.88 -12.31
N ARG A 234 2.31 -15.92 -13.65
CA ARG A 234 3.43 -16.50 -14.35
C ARG A 234 4.65 -15.60 -14.07
N PRO A 235 5.77 -16.14 -13.55
CA PRO A 235 6.99 -15.36 -13.53
C PRO A 235 7.24 -14.87 -14.96
N PRO A 236 7.74 -13.64 -15.12
CA PRO A 236 8.20 -13.15 -16.42
C PRO A 236 9.06 -14.25 -17.03
N LEU A 237 8.78 -14.61 -18.28
CA LEU A 237 9.42 -15.70 -19.00
C LEU A 237 10.90 -15.79 -18.62
N ALA A 238 11.35 -17.00 -18.30
CA ALA A 238 12.70 -17.39 -17.87
C ALA A 238 13.82 -17.11 -18.90
N ALA A 239 13.71 -16.01 -19.66
CA ALA A 239 14.65 -15.56 -20.67
C ALA A 239 15.87 -14.86 -20.06
N PHE A 240 15.81 -14.43 -18.80
CA PHE A 240 16.98 -14.00 -18.05
C PHE A 240 17.33 -15.11 -17.08
N GLY A 241 18.50 -15.72 -17.29
CA GLY A 241 19.06 -16.71 -16.37
C GLY A 241 19.02 -16.18 -14.93
N SER A 242 18.81 -17.09 -13.98
CA SER A 242 18.83 -16.84 -12.54
C SER A 242 19.75 -15.69 -12.18
N TRP A 243 19.20 -14.61 -11.64
CA TRP A 243 20.01 -13.46 -11.23
C TRP A 243 21.10 -13.94 -10.26
N PRO A 244 22.37 -13.54 -10.44
CA PRO A 244 23.42 -13.88 -9.50
C PRO A 244 23.06 -13.27 -8.14
N GLY A 245 22.67 -14.12 -7.18
CA GLY A 245 22.24 -13.73 -5.85
C GLY A 245 20.73 -13.83 -5.56
N GLU A 246 19.91 -14.35 -6.49
CA GLU A 246 18.51 -14.70 -6.18
C GLU A 246 18.51 -15.89 -5.19
N PRO A 247 18.11 -15.70 -3.93
CA PRO A 247 18.25 -16.77 -2.97
C PRO A 247 17.19 -17.83 -3.26
N ARG A 248 17.60 -19.10 -3.20
CA ARG A 248 16.75 -20.22 -3.61
C ARG A 248 15.54 -20.32 -2.68
N ALA A 249 14.36 -20.47 -3.27
CA ALA A 249 13.14 -20.75 -2.53
C ALA A 249 13.35 -21.99 -1.65
N GLY A 250 13.39 -21.81 -0.33
CA GLY A 250 13.64 -22.88 0.64
C GLY A 250 14.76 -22.60 1.64
N GLU A 251 15.50 -21.50 1.54
CA GLU A 251 16.49 -21.15 2.57
C GLU A 251 15.79 -20.79 3.91
N PRO A 252 16.18 -21.42 5.03
CA PRO A 252 15.60 -21.12 6.34
C PRO A 252 15.90 -19.66 6.72
N GLY A 253 14.84 -18.89 7.01
CA GLY A 253 14.90 -17.43 7.21
C GLY A 253 14.28 -16.61 6.08
N PHE A 254 13.91 -17.23 4.96
CA PHE A 254 13.13 -16.56 3.92
C PHE A 254 11.71 -16.27 4.39
N GLY A 255 11.45 -15.01 4.73
CA GLY A 255 10.12 -14.55 5.08
C GLY A 255 10.10 -13.70 6.33
N ILE A 256 10.97 -13.95 7.31
CA ILE A 256 11.02 -13.12 8.51
C ILE A 256 12.03 -11.98 8.32
N VAL A 257 11.55 -10.73 8.34
CA VAL A 257 12.38 -9.52 8.24
C VAL A 257 12.11 -8.65 9.45
N ASP A 258 13.15 -8.36 10.24
CA ASP A 258 13.05 -7.62 11.51
C ASP A 258 11.96 -8.18 12.45
N GLY A 259 11.89 -9.51 12.56
CA GLY A 259 10.92 -10.21 13.39
C GLY A 259 9.49 -10.29 12.82
N ILE A 260 9.26 -9.79 11.60
CA ILE A 260 7.96 -9.82 10.93
C ILE A 260 7.92 -10.86 9.84
N ASP A 261 6.89 -11.70 9.86
CA ASP A 261 6.59 -12.62 8.77
C ASP A 261 6.05 -11.87 7.54
N MET A 262 6.96 -11.57 6.62
CA MET A 262 6.77 -11.05 5.28
C MET A 262 6.63 -12.17 4.24
N SER A 263 6.45 -13.43 4.65
CA SER A 263 6.17 -14.51 3.71
C SER A 263 4.88 -14.23 2.94
N GLN A 264 4.88 -14.66 1.68
CA GLN A 264 3.76 -14.48 0.74
C GLN A 264 3.39 -13.01 0.42
N LEU A 265 4.20 -12.02 0.83
CA LEU A 265 3.96 -10.62 0.48
C LEU A 265 3.73 -10.43 -1.03
N GLY A 266 2.67 -9.71 -1.39
CA GLY A 266 2.29 -9.49 -2.79
C GLY A 266 1.72 -10.70 -3.52
N ARG A 267 1.74 -11.90 -2.94
CA ARG A 267 1.17 -13.10 -3.55
C ARG A 267 -0.32 -13.20 -3.27
N ARG A 268 -1.03 -13.85 -4.19
CA ARG A 268 -2.45 -14.17 -4.00
C ARG A 268 -2.68 -15.17 -2.87
N GLN A 269 -1.66 -15.93 -2.49
CA GLN A 269 -1.75 -16.85 -1.37
C GLN A 269 -2.07 -16.12 -0.06
N ASP A 270 -1.47 -14.95 0.17
CA ASP A 270 -1.76 -14.09 1.34
C ASP A 270 -3.24 -13.69 1.39
N VAL A 271 -3.81 -13.31 0.24
CA VAL A 271 -5.25 -12.99 0.10
C VAL A 271 -6.13 -14.21 0.38
N LYS A 272 -5.80 -15.37 -0.18
CA LYS A 272 -6.55 -16.62 0.03
C LYS A 272 -6.53 -17.04 1.50
N ASP A 273 -5.37 -16.98 2.15
CA ASP A 273 -5.21 -17.38 3.54
C ASP A 273 -5.94 -16.42 4.48
N HIS A 274 -5.84 -15.12 4.22
CA HIS A 274 -6.61 -14.11 4.95
C HIS A 274 -8.12 -14.35 4.85
N VAL A 275 -8.65 -14.67 3.67
CA VAL A 275 -10.09 -14.97 3.55
C VAL A 275 -10.49 -16.24 4.27
N ARG A 276 -9.68 -17.29 4.23
CA ARG A 276 -9.94 -18.52 4.99
C ARG A 276 -9.94 -18.25 6.49
N GLU A 277 -8.98 -17.48 6.98
CA GLU A 277 -8.89 -17.04 8.37
C GLU A 277 -10.16 -16.27 8.77
N ARG A 278 -10.56 -15.28 7.96
CA ARG A 278 -11.77 -14.47 8.20
C ARG A 278 -13.07 -15.24 8.10
N ALA A 279 -13.15 -16.26 7.24
CA ALA A 279 -14.34 -17.11 7.13
C ALA A 279 -14.62 -17.91 8.41
N ARG A 280 -13.60 -18.13 9.25
CA ARG A 280 -13.72 -18.83 10.54
C ARG A 280 -14.14 -17.91 11.69
N VAL A 281 -14.01 -16.60 11.53
CA VAL A 281 -14.24 -15.62 12.59
C VAL A 281 -15.46 -14.76 12.26
N ASP A 282 -16.52 -14.87 13.05
CA ASP A 282 -17.71 -14.01 12.92
C ASP A 282 -17.49 -12.64 13.61
N ALA A 283 -16.44 -11.93 13.19
CA ALA A 283 -16.12 -10.59 13.66
C ALA A 283 -16.40 -9.54 12.58
N PRO A 284 -16.69 -8.28 12.94
CA PRO A 284 -16.68 -7.19 11.96
C PRO A 284 -15.33 -7.10 11.23
N ILE A 285 -15.37 -6.65 9.98
CA ILE A 285 -14.19 -6.53 9.11
C ILE A 285 -13.31 -5.38 9.56
N TRP A 286 -13.91 -4.22 9.81
CA TRP A 286 -13.29 -3.11 10.51
C TRP A 286 -14.19 -2.73 11.68
N PRO A 287 -13.86 -3.11 12.93
CA PRO A 287 -14.68 -2.78 14.08
C PRO A 287 -14.75 -1.26 14.32
N ASP A 288 -13.65 -0.57 14.04
CA ASP A 288 -13.47 0.84 14.40
C ASP A 288 -13.59 1.80 13.20
N LEU A 289 -13.88 1.32 11.98
CA LEU A 289 -13.89 2.19 10.80
C LEU A 289 -15.07 3.18 10.85
N GLU A 290 -14.74 4.45 10.90
CA GLU A 290 -15.68 5.57 10.93
C GLU A 290 -15.90 6.14 9.52
N LEU A 291 -14.82 6.24 8.73
CA LEU A 291 -14.82 6.88 7.42
C LEU A 291 -14.08 6.05 6.37
N LEU A 292 -14.77 5.74 5.27
CA LEU A 292 -14.18 5.28 4.03
C LEU A 292 -14.39 6.34 2.96
N GLN A 293 -13.31 6.95 2.49
CA GLN A 293 -13.33 8.00 1.48
C GLN A 293 -12.55 7.52 0.25
N ILE A 294 -13.19 7.61 -0.92
CA ILE A 294 -12.56 7.32 -2.21
C ILE A 294 -12.73 8.55 -3.09
N ARG A 295 -11.60 9.18 -3.41
CA ARG A 295 -11.51 10.36 -4.28
C ARG A 295 -10.92 9.93 -5.61
N TYR A 296 -11.59 10.27 -6.70
CA TYR A 296 -11.17 9.87 -8.03
C TYR A 296 -11.59 10.88 -9.08
N THR A 297 -10.93 10.85 -10.23
CA THR A 297 -11.18 11.79 -11.33
C THR A 297 -11.88 11.13 -12.50
N TYR A 298 -11.31 10.00 -12.92
CA TYR A 298 -11.73 9.21 -14.05
C TYR A 298 -12.10 7.81 -13.56
N GLY A 299 -13.20 7.26 -14.07
CA GLY A 299 -13.65 5.91 -13.74
C GLY A 299 -15.14 5.69 -13.99
N GLN A 300 -15.51 4.44 -14.27
CA GLN A 300 -16.91 4.01 -14.28
C GLN A 300 -17.32 3.64 -12.85
N LEU A 301 -18.35 4.31 -12.34
CA LEU A 301 -18.90 4.08 -10.99
C LEU A 301 -19.90 2.94 -10.91
N ASP A 302 -20.30 2.38 -12.06
CA ASP A 302 -21.37 1.40 -12.19
C ASP A 302 -21.02 0.10 -11.45
N GLY A 303 -21.27 0.11 -10.13
CA GLY A 303 -20.95 -1.00 -9.22
C GLY A 303 -20.44 -0.55 -7.87
N LEU A 304 -19.62 0.51 -7.80
CA LEU A 304 -19.07 1.00 -6.54
C LEU A 304 -20.12 1.70 -5.71
N GLU A 305 -20.92 2.57 -6.32
CA GLU A 305 -22.04 3.23 -5.61
C GLU A 305 -23.02 2.20 -5.05
N LYS A 306 -23.32 1.15 -5.81
CA LYS A 306 -24.18 0.05 -5.34
C LYS A 306 -23.52 -0.74 -4.20
N ALA A 307 -22.22 -1.00 -4.28
CA ALA A 307 -21.47 -1.66 -3.20
C ALA A 307 -21.46 -0.79 -1.94
N VAL A 308 -21.14 0.50 -2.07
CA VAL A 308 -21.13 1.50 -0.99
C VAL A 308 -22.51 1.63 -0.35
N GLN A 309 -23.56 1.82 -1.15
CA GLN A 309 -24.95 1.93 -0.67
C GLN A 309 -25.46 0.66 -0.02
N ALA A 310 -24.93 -0.50 -0.40
CA ALA A 310 -25.30 -1.75 0.24
C ALA A 310 -24.54 -1.96 1.57
N CYS A 311 -23.41 -1.28 1.76
CA CYS A 311 -22.64 -1.25 3.00
C CYS A 311 -23.22 -0.29 4.06
N LYS A 312 -24.56 -0.19 4.21
CA LYS A 312 -25.29 0.55 5.28
C LYS A 312 -25.03 0.06 6.72
N THR A 313 -23.81 -0.39 7.01
CA THR A 313 -23.20 -0.41 8.32
C THR A 313 -22.89 1.05 8.69
N GLY A 314 -22.89 1.45 9.96
CA GLY A 314 -22.73 2.86 10.41
C GLY A 314 -21.41 3.56 10.07
N ILE A 315 -20.71 3.14 9.00
CA ILE A 315 -19.51 3.72 8.41
C ILE A 315 -19.96 4.81 7.44
N ARG A 316 -19.44 6.03 7.62
CA ARG A 316 -19.62 7.10 6.65
C ARG A 316 -18.80 6.75 5.42
N THR A 317 -19.46 6.60 4.27
CA THR A 317 -18.76 6.34 3.01
C THR A 317 -18.95 7.52 2.09
N GLU A 318 -17.85 8.06 1.60
CA GLU A 318 -17.83 9.20 0.71
C GLU A 318 -17.13 8.83 -0.58
N LEU A 319 -17.84 9.07 -1.67
CA LEU A 319 -17.33 8.89 -3.01
C LEU A 319 -17.33 10.27 -3.65
N ILE A 320 -16.13 10.82 -3.87
CA ILE A 320 -15.97 12.18 -4.34
C ILE A 320 -15.33 12.12 -5.72
N ARG A 321 -16.08 12.56 -6.72
CA ARG A 321 -15.52 12.83 -8.05
C ARG A 321 -14.91 14.22 -8.01
N GLU A 322 -13.60 14.31 -8.20
CA GLU A 322 -12.92 15.58 -8.33
C GLU A 322 -12.88 15.97 -9.81
N ASP A 323 -13.54 17.07 -10.15
CA ASP A 323 -13.38 17.72 -11.45
C ASP A 323 -11.99 18.35 -11.46
N TRP A 324 -11.09 17.87 -12.33
CA TRP A 324 -9.77 18.49 -12.45
C TRP A 324 -9.92 19.89 -13.02
N VAL A 325 -9.60 20.88 -12.20
CA VAL A 325 -9.30 22.24 -12.64
C VAL A 325 -7.79 22.31 -12.75
N GLU A 326 -7.30 22.37 -13.99
CA GLU A 326 -5.85 22.42 -14.31
C GLU A 326 -5.11 23.60 -13.66
#